data_AF-A0A254QNC2-F1
#
_entry.id   AF-A0A254QNC2-F1
#
_cell.length_a   1.000
_cell.length_b   1.000
_cell.length_c   1.000
_cell.angle_alpha   90.00
_cell.angle_beta   90.00
_cell.angle_gamma   90.00
#
_symmetry.space_group_name_H-M   'P 1'
#
loop_
_entity.id
_entity.type
_entity.pdbx_description
1 polymer ?
#
loop_
_entity_poly.entity_id
_entity_poly.type
_entity_poly.pdbx_seq_one_letter_code
_entity_poly.pdbx_strand_id
1 'polypeptide(L)'
;MKKTASYLLVLLSSTSFGQMWTELEKDQIIRYWNEPNRYVIVSTGKPGVRLTVDGSKWLWEYNRRRGKGKTNPGLVPPPSSDQEAKWEKWIDARVAYDRWRAQPLAVVVPDPGPAPADLVELAGNPPQFASLVTPNKHVVTIDGKQFAYEDNLDMRPRFAYYRFTDGVRSFGTKLETLPPE
;
A
#
# COMPACT_ATOMS: atom_id res chain seq x y z
N MET A 1 14.53 69.03 -25.14
CA MET A 1 13.67 68.25 -24.20
C MET A 1 13.56 66.81 -24.70
N LYS A 2 14.30 65.87 -24.12
CA LYS A 2 14.15 64.43 -24.39
C LYS A 2 14.10 63.71 -23.04
N LYS A 3 13.00 62.98 -22.80
CA LYS A 3 12.65 62.33 -21.54
C LYS A 3 13.49 61.07 -21.34
N THR A 4 14.17 60.97 -20.20
CA THR A 4 14.82 59.76 -19.70
C THR A 4 13.76 58.84 -19.09
N ALA A 5 13.64 57.62 -19.61
CA ALA A 5 12.80 56.57 -19.03
C ALA A 5 13.64 55.75 -18.04
N SER A 6 13.29 55.82 -16.76
CA SER A 6 13.85 54.97 -15.70
C SER A 6 13.23 53.58 -15.78
N TYR A 7 14.06 52.55 -15.96
CA TYR A 7 13.64 51.16 -15.80
C TYR A 7 13.68 50.78 -14.32
N LEU A 8 12.50 50.52 -13.75
CA LEU A 8 12.33 49.94 -12.43
C LEU A 8 12.63 48.44 -12.51
N LEU A 9 13.78 48.01 -12.00
CA LEU A 9 14.14 46.60 -11.91
C LEU A 9 13.36 45.98 -10.74
N VAL A 10 12.32 45.21 -11.04
CA VAL A 10 11.60 44.39 -10.05
C VAL A 10 12.43 43.14 -9.78
N LEU A 11 13.06 43.05 -8.61
CA LEU A 11 13.69 41.83 -8.12
C LEU A 11 12.58 40.81 -7.80
N LEU A 12 12.46 39.79 -8.64
CA LEU A 12 11.69 38.59 -8.37
C LEU A 12 12.42 37.78 -7.30
N SER A 13 11.95 37.86 -6.05
CA SER A 13 12.34 36.93 -5.01
C SER A 13 11.79 35.54 -5.36
N SER A 14 12.62 34.70 -5.98
CA SER A 14 12.35 33.27 -6.11
C SER A 14 12.26 32.66 -4.72
N THR A 15 11.05 32.30 -4.31
CA THR A 15 10.81 31.46 -3.14
C THR A 15 11.35 30.08 -3.47
N SER A 16 12.61 29.82 -3.15
CA SER A 16 13.13 28.47 -3.11
C SER A 16 12.26 27.72 -2.11
N PHE A 17 11.49 26.74 -2.57
CA PHE A 17 10.96 25.71 -1.68
C PHE A 17 12.18 25.09 -1.01
N GLY A 18 12.42 25.48 0.24
CA GLY A 18 13.60 25.09 0.99
C GLY A 18 13.73 23.58 0.96
N GLN A 19 14.86 23.10 0.49
CA GLN A 19 15.20 21.70 0.62
C GLN A 19 15.10 21.36 2.11
N MET A 20 14.09 20.57 2.49
CA MET A 20 13.71 20.33 3.89
C MET A 20 14.85 19.74 4.75
N TRP A 21 15.88 19.19 4.09
CA TRP A 21 17.06 18.60 4.70
C TRP A 21 18.31 18.99 3.91
N THR A 22 19.35 19.41 4.64
CA THR A 22 20.71 19.58 4.14
C THR A 22 21.34 18.24 3.79
N GLU A 23 22.39 18.23 2.96
CA GLU A 23 23.13 16.99 2.65
C GLU A 23 23.77 16.39 3.91
N LEU A 24 24.24 17.23 4.83
CA LEU A 24 24.80 16.78 6.10
C LEU A 24 23.76 16.04 6.96
N GLU A 25 22.52 16.55 7.04
CA GLU A 25 21.44 15.88 7.77
C GLU A 25 21.06 14.55 7.12
N LYS A 26 21.01 14.48 5.78
CA LYS A 26 20.78 13.21 5.06
C LYS A 26 21.86 12.19 5.38
N ASP A 27 23.12 12.58 5.35
CA ASP A 27 24.26 11.72 5.69
C ASP A 27 24.19 11.23 7.14
N GLN A 28 23.79 12.11 8.07
CA GLN A 28 23.58 11.75 9.47
C GLN A 28 22.45 10.73 9.64
N ILE A 29 21.33 10.91 8.94
CA ILE A 29 20.19 9.97 8.97
C ILE A 29 20.60 8.62 8.39
N ILE A 30 21.30 8.60 7.25
CA ILE A 30 21.78 7.36 6.63
C ILE A 30 22.75 6.65 7.57
N ARG A 31 23.71 7.37 8.14
CA ARG A 31 24.68 6.81 9.09
C ARG A 31 23.97 6.24 10.31
N TYR A 32 23.02 6.99 10.88
CA TYR A 32 22.22 6.56 12.01
C TYR A 32 21.57 5.20 11.69
N TRP A 33 20.78 5.11 10.61
CA TRP A 33 20.07 3.87 10.26
C TRP A 33 20.97 2.70 9.86
N ASN A 34 22.19 2.96 9.40
CA ASN A 34 23.17 1.93 9.07
C ASN A 34 23.96 1.40 10.27
N GLU A 35 23.80 1.97 11.47
CA GLU A 35 24.43 1.41 12.67
C GLU A 35 23.93 -0.02 12.94
N PRO A 36 24.84 -0.95 13.31
CA PRO A 36 24.45 -2.33 13.62
C PRO A 36 23.34 -2.40 14.66
N ASN A 37 22.41 -3.35 14.49
CA ASN A 37 21.28 -3.62 15.38
C ASN A 37 20.20 -2.51 15.44
N ARG A 38 20.28 -1.45 14.64
CA ARG A 38 19.19 -0.46 14.55
C ARG A 38 17.99 -0.93 13.77
N TYR A 39 18.22 -1.68 12.71
CA TYR A 39 17.17 -2.28 11.91
C TYR A 39 17.56 -3.71 11.56
N VAL A 40 16.84 -4.66 12.14
CA VAL A 40 17.07 -6.10 11.95
C VAL A 40 15.82 -6.72 11.37
N ILE A 41 16.00 -7.50 10.31
CA ILE A 41 14.92 -8.30 9.71
C ILE A 41 15.16 -9.75 10.11
N VAL A 42 14.16 -10.36 10.75
CA VAL A 42 14.19 -11.74 11.20
C VAL A 42 13.05 -12.48 10.52
N SER A 43 13.35 -13.53 9.75
CA SER A 43 12.29 -14.36 9.19
C SER A 43 11.51 -15.08 10.30
N THR A 44 10.18 -15.09 10.21
CA THR A 44 9.34 -15.80 11.18
C THR A 44 9.36 -17.32 10.98
N GLY A 45 9.79 -17.79 9.80
CA GLY A 45 9.80 -19.21 9.42
C GLY A 45 8.40 -19.83 9.25
N LYS A 46 7.31 -19.10 9.51
CA LYS A 46 5.94 -19.59 9.41
C LYS A 46 5.34 -19.16 8.06
N PRO A 47 4.97 -20.08 7.17
CA PRO A 47 4.34 -19.68 5.91
C PRO A 47 2.96 -19.07 6.15
N GLY A 48 2.62 -18.05 5.37
CA GLY A 48 1.33 -17.38 5.39
C GLY A 48 0.87 -17.00 3.97
N VAL A 49 -0.43 -16.80 3.82
CA VAL A 49 -1.02 -16.35 2.55
C VAL A 49 -1.24 -14.85 2.58
N ARG A 50 -0.80 -14.18 1.52
CA ARG A 50 -0.85 -12.73 1.40
C ARG A 50 -1.52 -12.27 0.11
N LEU A 51 -2.21 -11.14 0.16
CA LEU A 51 -2.66 -10.43 -1.04
C LEU A 51 -1.45 -9.95 -1.87
N THR A 52 -1.43 -10.26 -3.15
CA THR A 52 -0.36 -9.79 -4.05
C THR A 52 -0.46 -8.28 -4.26
N VAL A 53 0.67 -7.63 -4.54
CA VAL A 53 0.70 -6.20 -4.87
C VAL A 53 -0.12 -5.93 -6.14
N ASP A 54 -0.03 -6.79 -7.14
CA ASP A 54 -0.78 -6.64 -8.40
C ASP A 54 -2.28 -6.86 -8.19
N GLY A 55 -2.68 -7.86 -7.39
CA GLY A 55 -4.08 -8.07 -7.00
C GLY A 55 -4.66 -6.84 -6.30
N SER A 56 -3.91 -6.22 -5.39
CA SER A 56 -4.32 -4.99 -4.73
C SER A 56 -4.41 -3.77 -5.67
N LYS A 57 -3.44 -3.61 -6.59
CA LYS A 57 -3.48 -2.55 -7.61
C LYS A 57 -4.69 -2.73 -8.52
N TRP A 58 -4.97 -3.96 -8.94
CA TRP A 58 -6.15 -4.28 -9.75
C TRP A 58 -7.46 -3.99 -9.01
N LEU A 59 -7.58 -4.39 -7.74
CA LEU A 59 -8.76 -4.09 -6.92
C LEU A 59 -8.99 -2.58 -6.74
N TRP A 60 -7.90 -1.81 -6.62
CA TRP A 60 -7.99 -0.36 -6.56
C TRP A 60 -8.47 0.25 -7.87
N GLU A 61 -7.92 -0.21 -8.99
CA GLU A 61 -8.31 0.28 -10.31
C GLU A 61 -9.77 -0.07 -10.62
N TYR A 62 -10.19 -1.30 -10.31
CA TYR A 62 -11.58 -1.73 -10.36
C TYR A 62 -12.50 -0.82 -9.53
N ASN A 63 -12.15 -0.55 -8.27
CA ASN A 63 -12.92 0.38 -7.44
C ASN A 63 -12.93 1.80 -8.01
N ARG A 64 -11.80 2.29 -8.51
CA ARG A 64 -11.68 3.62 -9.10
C ARG A 64 -12.59 3.77 -10.32
N ARG A 65 -12.60 2.78 -11.22
CA ARG A 65 -13.41 2.80 -12.45
C ARG A 65 -14.92 2.68 -12.21
N ARG A 66 -15.33 2.05 -11.11
CA ARG A 66 -16.74 2.05 -10.64
C ARG A 66 -17.13 3.33 -9.86
N GLY A 67 -16.27 4.34 -9.82
CA GLY A 67 -16.52 5.57 -9.06
C GLY A 67 -16.33 5.45 -7.54
N LYS A 68 -15.72 4.36 -7.05
CA LYS A 68 -15.56 3.99 -5.63
C LYS A 68 -14.12 4.14 -5.11
N GLY A 69 -13.29 4.96 -5.76
CA GLY A 69 -11.86 5.11 -5.45
C GLY A 69 -11.53 5.74 -4.09
N LYS A 70 -12.47 6.48 -3.48
CA LYS A 70 -12.32 7.17 -2.18
C LYS A 70 -13.10 6.49 -1.05
N THR A 71 -13.16 5.17 -1.06
CA THR A 71 -13.92 4.41 -0.07
C THR A 71 -13.08 4.11 1.18
N ASN A 72 -13.75 3.84 2.30
CA ASN A 72 -13.08 3.49 3.54
C ASN A 72 -12.16 2.28 3.31
N PRO A 73 -10.84 2.37 3.60
CA PRO A 73 -9.91 1.26 3.42
C PRO A 73 -10.29 -0.02 4.17
N GLY A 74 -11.08 0.08 5.25
CA GLY A 74 -11.58 -1.05 6.02
C GLY A 74 -12.79 -1.77 5.40
N LEU A 75 -13.46 -1.18 4.40
CA LEU A 75 -14.71 -1.72 3.85
C LEU A 75 -14.56 -2.12 2.38
N VAL A 76 -15.22 -3.21 1.98
CA VAL A 76 -15.44 -3.51 0.56
C VAL A 76 -16.63 -2.66 0.12
N PRO A 77 -16.48 -1.78 -0.88
CA PRO A 77 -17.59 -0.97 -1.35
C PRO A 77 -18.71 -1.89 -1.87
N PRO A 78 -19.97 -1.72 -1.44
CA PRO A 78 -21.06 -2.58 -1.88
C PRO A 78 -21.31 -2.40 -3.38
N PRO A 79 -21.82 -3.41 -4.11
CA PRO A 79 -22.22 -3.27 -5.50
C PRO A 79 -23.36 -2.26 -5.66
N SER A 80 -23.37 -1.53 -6.77
CA SER A 80 -24.41 -0.53 -7.12
C SER A 80 -25.39 -1.03 -8.18
N SER A 81 -25.17 -2.23 -8.72
CA SER A 81 -26.03 -2.87 -9.74
C SER A 81 -25.93 -4.39 -9.64
N ASP A 82 -26.87 -5.10 -10.28
CA ASP A 82 -26.83 -6.56 -10.38
C ASP A 82 -25.59 -7.05 -11.13
N GLN A 83 -25.11 -6.26 -12.09
CA GLN A 83 -23.89 -6.55 -12.83
C GLN A 83 -22.67 -6.47 -11.89
N GLU A 84 -22.56 -5.40 -11.08
CA GLU A 84 -21.51 -5.32 -10.08
C GLU A 84 -21.61 -6.44 -9.06
N ALA A 85 -22.81 -6.86 -8.65
CA ALA A 85 -22.99 -7.98 -7.74
C ALA A 85 -22.44 -9.30 -8.33
N LYS A 86 -22.61 -9.54 -9.64
CA LYS A 86 -21.99 -10.68 -10.34
C LYS A 86 -20.47 -10.60 -10.35
N TRP A 87 -19.91 -9.42 -10.61
CA TRP A 87 -18.47 -9.20 -10.56
C TRP A 87 -17.90 -9.44 -9.17
N GLU A 88 -18.53 -8.88 -8.14
CA GLU A 88 -18.15 -9.05 -6.73
C GLU A 88 -18.13 -10.53 -6.33
N LYS A 89 -19.18 -11.29 -6.70
CA LYS A 89 -19.25 -12.74 -6.47
C LYS A 89 -18.10 -13.50 -7.16
N TRP A 90 -17.77 -13.14 -8.39
CA TRP A 90 -16.65 -13.76 -9.11
C TRP A 90 -15.30 -13.41 -8.48
N ILE A 91 -15.09 -12.15 -8.10
CA ILE A 91 -13.86 -11.68 -7.43
C ILE A 91 -13.67 -12.41 -6.09
N ASP A 92 -14.73 -12.53 -5.28
CA ASP A 92 -14.68 -13.25 -4.01
C ASP A 92 -14.29 -14.72 -4.21
N ALA A 93 -14.90 -15.39 -5.19
CA ALA A 93 -14.58 -16.77 -5.51
C ALA A 93 -13.13 -16.92 -6.03
N ARG A 94 -12.66 -15.98 -6.86
CA ARG A 94 -11.28 -15.99 -7.40
C ARG A 94 -10.26 -15.77 -6.30
N VAL A 95 -10.50 -14.82 -5.39
CA VAL A 95 -9.64 -14.56 -4.23
C VAL A 95 -9.61 -15.77 -3.31
N ALA A 96 -10.75 -16.40 -3.04
CA ALA A 96 -10.82 -17.62 -2.24
C ALA A 96 -10.01 -18.77 -2.89
N TYR A 97 -10.16 -18.95 -4.19
CA TYR A 97 -9.43 -19.96 -4.96
C TYR A 97 -7.92 -19.72 -4.95
N ASP A 98 -7.47 -18.49 -5.20
CA ASP A 98 -6.04 -18.15 -5.21
C ASP A 98 -5.42 -18.34 -3.82
N ARG A 99 -6.17 -18.02 -2.75
CA ARG A 99 -5.73 -18.26 -1.37
C ARG A 99 -5.59 -19.75 -1.07
N TRP A 100 -6.57 -20.55 -1.47
CA TRP A 100 -6.49 -22.02 -1.35
C TRP A 100 -5.32 -22.57 -2.17
N ARG A 101 -5.08 -22.09 -3.40
CA ARG A 101 -3.92 -22.51 -4.19
C ARG A 101 -2.59 -22.15 -3.55
N ALA A 102 -2.51 -20.99 -2.89
CA ALA A 102 -1.31 -20.56 -2.19
C ALA A 102 -1.02 -21.43 -0.95
N GLN A 103 -2.05 -21.85 -0.22
CA GLN A 103 -1.92 -22.73 0.93
C GLN A 103 -3.11 -23.71 0.99
N PRO A 104 -3.01 -24.87 0.31
CA PRO A 104 -4.12 -25.81 0.22
C PRO A 104 -4.54 -26.32 1.60
N LEU A 105 -5.84 -26.22 1.87
CA LEU A 105 -6.50 -26.77 3.05
C LEU A 105 -7.35 -27.98 2.64
N ALA A 106 -7.89 -28.70 3.64
CA ALA A 106 -8.71 -29.90 3.41
C ALA A 106 -9.98 -29.63 2.57
N VAL A 107 -10.55 -28.43 2.67
CA VAL A 107 -11.70 -28.02 1.85
C VAL A 107 -11.20 -27.45 0.52
N VAL A 108 -11.57 -28.13 -0.57
CA VAL A 108 -11.26 -27.69 -1.93
C VAL A 108 -12.14 -26.50 -2.30
N VAL A 109 -11.53 -25.42 -2.76
CA VAL A 109 -12.24 -24.26 -3.31
C VAL A 109 -12.29 -24.42 -4.84
N PRO A 110 -13.48 -24.39 -5.47
CA PRO A 110 -13.58 -24.53 -6.92
C PRO A 110 -13.02 -23.29 -7.64
N ASP A 111 -12.41 -23.50 -8.81
CA ASP A 111 -12.02 -22.42 -9.70
C ASP A 111 -13.28 -21.74 -10.26
N PRO A 112 -13.47 -20.42 -10.09
CA PRO A 112 -14.64 -19.71 -10.62
C PRO A 112 -14.64 -19.57 -12.15
N GLY A 113 -13.60 -20.05 -12.84
CA GLY A 113 -13.46 -19.93 -14.28
C GLY A 113 -13.06 -18.52 -14.75
N PRO A 114 -13.03 -18.27 -16.06
CA PRO A 114 -12.56 -17.00 -16.61
C PRO A 114 -13.36 -15.80 -16.07
N ALA A 115 -12.70 -14.65 -15.99
CA ALA A 115 -13.36 -13.41 -15.60
C ALA A 115 -14.48 -13.05 -16.59
N PRO A 116 -15.63 -12.52 -16.12
CA PRO A 116 -16.65 -11.97 -17.00
C PRO A 116 -16.05 -10.96 -17.99
N ALA A 117 -16.44 -11.04 -19.27
CA ALA A 117 -15.84 -10.21 -20.32
C ALA A 117 -16.00 -8.71 -20.06
N ASP A 118 -17.14 -8.31 -19.51
CA ASP A 118 -17.45 -6.94 -19.10
C ASP A 118 -16.61 -6.46 -17.91
N LEU A 119 -16.24 -7.36 -17.00
CA LEU A 119 -15.28 -7.07 -15.92
C LEU A 119 -13.87 -6.85 -16.48
N VAL A 120 -13.47 -7.64 -17.47
CA VAL A 120 -12.17 -7.51 -18.14
C VAL A 120 -12.12 -6.21 -18.95
N GLU A 121 -13.19 -5.85 -19.65
CA GLU A 121 -13.29 -4.56 -20.33
C GLU A 121 -13.17 -3.40 -19.33
N LEU A 122 -13.85 -3.52 -18.18
CA LEU A 122 -13.79 -2.50 -17.14
C LEU A 122 -12.40 -2.38 -16.52
N ALA A 123 -11.80 -3.45 -16.01
CA ALA A 123 -10.64 -3.38 -15.12
C ALA A 123 -9.37 -4.06 -15.65
N GLY A 124 -9.43 -4.62 -16.87
CA GLY A 124 -8.37 -5.46 -17.42
C GLY A 124 -8.39 -6.88 -16.82
N ASN A 125 -7.51 -7.74 -17.32
CA ASN A 125 -7.39 -9.10 -16.81
C ASN A 125 -6.96 -9.11 -15.34
N PRO A 126 -7.67 -9.85 -14.47
CA PRO A 126 -7.30 -9.95 -13.07
C PRO A 126 -6.00 -10.75 -12.91
N PRO A 127 -5.03 -10.26 -12.12
CA PRO A 127 -3.84 -11.02 -11.78
C PRO A 127 -4.16 -12.08 -10.71
N GLN A 128 -3.16 -12.87 -10.33
CA GLN A 128 -3.25 -13.71 -9.14
C GLN A 128 -3.41 -12.81 -7.90
N PHE A 129 -4.44 -13.05 -7.09
CA PHE A 129 -4.72 -12.23 -5.90
C PHE A 129 -3.96 -12.65 -4.66
N ALA A 130 -3.56 -13.91 -4.52
CA ALA A 130 -2.90 -14.39 -3.32
C ALA A 130 -1.65 -15.23 -3.60
N SER A 131 -0.62 -15.04 -2.79
CA SER A 131 0.65 -15.77 -2.86
C SER A 131 1.07 -16.30 -1.50
N LEU A 132 1.77 -17.45 -1.49
CA LEU A 132 2.43 -17.96 -0.29
C LEU A 132 3.68 -17.12 -0.02
N VAL A 133 3.84 -16.69 1.23
CA VAL A 133 5.00 -15.91 1.68
C VAL A 133 5.48 -16.43 3.02
N THR A 134 6.74 -16.15 3.36
CA THR A 134 7.25 -16.31 4.72
C THR A 134 7.40 -14.92 5.32
N PRO A 135 6.53 -14.52 6.26
CA PRO A 135 6.58 -13.21 6.88
C PRO A 135 7.90 -12.98 7.62
N ASN A 136 8.32 -11.74 7.68
CA ASN A 136 9.42 -11.27 8.50
C ASN A 136 8.93 -10.46 9.70
N LYS A 137 9.79 -10.41 10.71
CA LYS A 137 9.70 -9.54 11.86
C LYS A 137 10.80 -8.49 11.74
N HIS A 138 10.41 -7.23 11.78
CA HIS A 138 11.28 -6.07 11.73
C HIS A 138 11.48 -5.56 13.15
N VAL A 139 12.73 -5.51 13.60
CA VAL A 139 13.11 -4.97 14.91
C VAL A 139 13.84 -3.65 14.67
N VAL A 140 13.26 -2.57 15.22
CA VAL A 140 13.79 -1.21 15.15
C VAL A 140 14.28 -0.80 16.53
N THR A 141 15.53 -0.34 16.63
CA THR A 141 16.11 0.16 17.89
C THR A 141 16.31 1.67 17.82
N ILE A 142 15.62 2.41 18.67
CA ILE A 142 15.72 3.88 18.81
C ILE A 142 16.00 4.18 20.28
N ASP A 143 17.12 4.86 20.55
CA ASP A 143 17.54 5.29 21.89
C ASP A 143 17.51 4.16 22.94
N GLY A 144 17.98 2.97 22.53
CA GLY A 144 18.02 1.77 23.36
C GLY A 144 16.66 1.04 23.51
N LYS A 145 15.56 1.60 23.00
CA LYS A 145 14.24 0.97 22.99
C LYS A 145 14.06 0.16 21.71
N GLN A 146 13.54 -1.05 21.85
CA GLN A 146 13.22 -1.93 20.72
C GLN A 146 11.74 -1.92 20.40
N PHE A 147 11.42 -1.81 19.12
CA PHE A 147 10.09 -1.91 18.58
C PHE A 147 10.05 -3.04 17.57
N ALA A 148 9.14 -3.99 17.75
CA ALA A 148 8.98 -5.13 16.87
C ALA A 148 7.71 -4.99 16.04
N TYR A 149 7.84 -5.18 14.73
CA TYR A 149 6.75 -5.13 13.76
C TYR A 149 6.76 -6.42 12.96
N GLU A 150 5.60 -7.04 12.78
CA GLU A 150 5.45 -8.17 11.86
C GLU A 150 5.00 -7.62 10.50
N ASP A 151 5.62 -8.11 9.43
CA ASP A 151 5.05 -7.94 8.10
C ASP A 151 3.88 -8.92 7.89
N ASN A 152 3.21 -8.83 6.73
CA ASN A 152 2.07 -9.68 6.38
C ASN A 152 0.96 -9.71 7.45
N LEU A 153 0.61 -8.53 7.99
CA LEU A 153 -0.52 -8.37 8.88
C LEU A 153 -1.78 -9.03 8.30
N ASP A 154 -2.61 -9.61 9.16
CA ASP A 154 -3.89 -10.20 8.77
C ASP A 154 -4.84 -9.08 8.29
N MET A 155 -4.81 -8.86 6.98
CA MET A 155 -5.62 -7.88 6.29
C MET A 155 -6.75 -8.60 5.58
N ARG A 156 -7.86 -7.87 5.37
CA ARG A 156 -8.94 -8.37 4.51
C ARG A 156 -8.37 -8.89 3.19
N PRO A 157 -8.84 -10.04 2.69
CA PRO A 157 -8.34 -10.63 1.44
C PRO A 157 -8.39 -9.72 0.21
N ARG A 158 -9.28 -8.71 0.23
CA ARG A 158 -9.53 -7.76 -0.87
C ARG A 158 -9.05 -6.34 -0.56
N PHE A 159 -7.92 -6.21 0.14
CA PHE A 159 -7.39 -4.92 0.55
C PHE A 159 -6.76 -4.14 -0.61
N ALA A 160 -7.53 -3.26 -1.26
CA ALA A 160 -7.11 -2.48 -2.43
C ALA A 160 -5.95 -1.47 -2.22
N TYR A 161 -5.45 -1.32 -0.99
CA TYR A 161 -4.39 -0.36 -0.65
C TYR A 161 -3.09 -1.05 -0.22
N TYR A 162 -2.94 -2.34 -0.50
CA TYR A 162 -1.68 -3.05 -0.34
C TYR A 162 -0.72 -2.60 -1.46
N ARG A 163 0.38 -1.91 -1.13
CA ARG A 163 1.27 -1.28 -2.13
C ARG A 163 2.73 -1.69 -2.01
N PHE A 164 3.10 -2.43 -0.96
CA PHE A 164 4.49 -2.80 -0.69
C PHE A 164 4.62 -4.31 -0.54
N THR A 165 5.68 -4.88 -1.10
CA THR A 165 6.02 -6.30 -1.02
C THR A 165 6.44 -6.73 0.39
N ASP A 166 6.85 -5.80 1.25
CA ASP A 166 7.35 -6.09 2.59
C ASP A 166 6.45 -5.44 3.64
N GLY A 167 5.13 -5.43 3.39
CA GLY A 167 4.16 -4.56 4.04
C GLY A 167 4.28 -4.40 5.56
N VAL A 168 5.02 -3.38 5.98
CA VAL A 168 4.96 -2.79 7.32
C VAL A 168 4.04 -1.58 7.21
N ARG A 169 2.84 -1.67 7.78
CA ARG A 169 1.96 -0.49 7.92
C ARG A 169 1.97 -0.06 9.38
N SER A 170 2.44 1.16 9.64
CA SER A 170 2.11 1.88 10.87
C SER A 170 0.67 2.38 10.75
N PHE A 171 -0.26 1.76 11.48
CA PHE A 171 -1.51 2.41 11.84
C PHE A 171 -1.30 3.13 13.17
N GLY A 172 -0.55 4.23 13.15
CA GLY A 172 -0.39 5.11 14.29
C GLY A 172 -1.50 6.16 14.36
N THR A 173 -1.86 6.55 15.58
CA THR A 173 -2.57 7.82 15.85
C THR A 173 -1.86 8.94 15.11
N LYS A 174 -2.60 9.79 14.39
CA LYS A 174 -1.96 10.89 13.67
C LYS A 174 -1.14 11.72 14.66
N LEU A 175 0.11 12.05 14.33
CA LEU A 175 0.97 12.86 15.20
C LEU A 175 0.30 14.19 15.62
N GLU A 176 -0.53 14.77 14.75
CA GLU A 176 -1.33 15.97 15.06
C GLU A 176 -2.37 15.78 16.18
N THR A 177 -2.71 14.55 16.54
CA THR A 177 -3.69 14.22 17.58
C THR A 177 -3.06 13.73 18.87
N LEU A 178 -1.73 13.62 18.93
CA LEU A 178 -1.03 13.32 20.18
C LEU A 178 -0.94 14.60 21.03
N PRO A 179 -1.05 14.51 22.37
CA PRO A 179 -0.80 15.64 23.24
C PRO A 179 0.63 16.18 23.00
N PRO A 180 0.85 17.50 23.06
CA PRO A 180 2.21 18.04 23.10
C PRO A 180 2.91 17.51 24.36
N GLU A 181 4.16 17.04 24.20
CA GLU A 181 5.08 16.80 25.33
C GLU A 181 5.54 18.11 25.96
#